data_AF-A0A966KDK4-F1
#
_entry.id   AF-A0A966KDK4-F1
#
_cell.length_a   1.000
_cell.length_b   1.000
_cell.length_c   1.000
_cell.angle_alpha   90.00
_cell.angle_beta   90.00
_cell.angle_gamma   90.00
#
_symmetry.space_group_name_H-M   'P 1'
#
loop_
_entity.id
_entity.type
_entity.pdbx_description
1 polymer ?
#
loop_
_entity_poly.entity_id
_entity_poly.type
_entity_poly.pdbx_seq_one_letter_code
_entity_poly.pdbx_strand_id
1 'polypeptide(L)'
;TVAFEGEITYPPPPPKVNAIAAKTQEKPKELSPEELRAKEQEDFNAQTRQQVILLAVGGALTLGVGLVAPASFMQHFIVFVLAVFVGFQVIWNVSHALHTPLMAVTNAISSIIILGALMQIGSGSLLVILLAALSVFMAGINIFGGFLVTRRMLAMFQKS
;
A
#
# COMPACT_ATOMS: atom_id res chain seq x y z
N THR A 1 -27.66 2.09 38.91
CA THR A 1 -27.55 2.33 40.36
C THR A 1 -28.87 1.96 41.02
N VAL A 2 -28.89 1.61 42.31
CA VAL A 2 -30.11 1.09 42.99
C VAL A 2 -31.00 2.22 43.54
N ALA A 3 -30.40 3.40 43.77
CA ALA A 3 -31.10 4.64 44.09
C ALA A 3 -30.45 5.81 43.33
N PHE A 4 -31.24 6.81 42.97
CA PHE A 4 -30.80 8.06 42.35
C PHE A 4 -31.67 9.19 42.91
N GLU A 5 -31.04 10.27 43.41
CA GLU A 5 -31.73 11.42 44.04
C GLU A 5 -32.74 11.06 45.17
N GLY A 6 -32.45 10.00 45.92
CA GLY A 6 -33.29 9.57 47.04
C GLY A 6 -34.48 8.70 46.66
N GLU A 7 -34.73 8.49 45.36
CA GLU A 7 -35.73 7.54 44.88
C GLU A 7 -35.10 6.18 44.54
N ILE A 8 -35.80 5.10 44.90
CA ILE A 8 -35.39 3.72 44.60
C ILE A 8 -35.69 3.43 43.13
N THR A 9 -34.65 3.35 42.31
CA THR A 9 -34.73 3.12 40.85
C THR A 9 -34.69 1.63 40.47
N TYR A 10 -35.06 0.76 41.41
CA TYR A 10 -35.07 -0.69 41.24
C TYR A 10 -36.51 -1.23 41.27
N PRO A 11 -36.90 -2.13 40.36
CA PRO A 11 -36.09 -2.75 39.29
C PRO A 11 -35.85 -1.81 38.10
N PRO A 12 -34.72 -1.95 37.38
CA PRO A 12 -34.42 -1.11 36.23
C PRO A 12 -35.50 -1.29 35.14
N PRO A 13 -35.84 -0.21 34.41
CA PRO A 13 -36.78 -0.31 33.31
C PRO A 13 -36.27 -1.29 32.24
N PRO A 14 -37.16 -2.09 31.63
CA PRO A 14 -36.77 -3.04 30.61
C PRO A 14 -36.04 -2.31 29.46
N PRO A 15 -34.92 -2.85 28.96
CA PRO A 15 -34.16 -2.22 27.89
C PRO A 15 -35.05 -1.99 26.67
N LYS A 16 -35.10 -0.75 26.17
CA LYS A 16 -35.94 -0.33 25.03
C LYS A 16 -35.47 -0.88 23.68
N VAL A 17 -34.33 -1.57 23.65
CA VAL A 17 -33.86 -2.24 22.45
C VAL A 17 -34.38 -3.67 22.52
N ASN A 18 -35.43 -3.97 21.75
CA ASN A 18 -35.75 -5.35 21.41
C ASN A 18 -34.43 -5.98 20.99
N ALA A 19 -33.99 -7.02 21.70
CA ALA A 19 -32.84 -7.81 21.25
C ALA A 19 -33.11 -8.11 19.79
N ILE A 20 -32.27 -7.57 18.90
CA ILE A 20 -32.26 -8.00 17.50
C ILE A 20 -31.84 -9.45 17.63
N ALA A 21 -32.82 -10.34 17.69
CA ALA A 21 -32.59 -11.77 17.66
C ALA A 21 -31.59 -11.95 16.53
N ALA A 22 -30.39 -12.41 16.88
CA ALA A 22 -29.35 -12.64 15.89
C ALA A 22 -30.03 -13.47 14.81
N LYS A 23 -30.26 -12.85 13.64
CA LYS A 23 -30.86 -13.55 12.51
C LYS A 23 -30.04 -14.82 12.39
N THR A 24 -30.68 -15.96 12.61
CA THR A 24 -30.06 -17.25 12.41
C THR A 24 -29.42 -17.17 11.04
N GLN A 25 -28.09 -17.08 11.00
CA GLN A 25 -27.39 -17.13 9.74
C GLN A 25 -27.73 -18.51 9.20
N GLU A 26 -28.54 -18.54 8.14
CA GLU A 26 -28.81 -19.77 7.42
C GLU A 26 -27.45 -20.39 7.12
N LYS A 27 -27.23 -21.60 7.64
CA LYS A 27 -26.00 -22.33 7.37
C LYS A 27 -25.81 -22.32 5.85
N PRO A 28 -24.61 -21.99 5.36
CA PRO A 28 -24.37 -21.96 3.92
C PRO A 28 -24.86 -23.29 3.34
N LYS A 29 -25.75 -23.23 2.35
CA LYS A 29 -26.21 -24.43 1.63
C LYS A 29 -24.96 -25.20 1.20
N GLU A 30 -24.79 -26.41 1.73
CA GLU A 30 -23.76 -27.33 1.27
C GLU A 30 -24.09 -27.66 -0.18
N LEU A 31 -23.29 -27.15 -1.11
CA LEU A 31 -23.48 -27.41 -2.54
C LEU A 31 -23.35 -28.91 -2.80
N SER A 32 -24.20 -29.44 -3.67
CA SER A 32 -24.11 -30.82 -4.13
C SER A 32 -22.74 -31.08 -4.81
N PRO A 33 -22.18 -32.31 -4.77
CA PRO A 33 -20.92 -32.65 -5.45
C PRO A 33 -20.91 -32.32 -6.96
N GLU A 34 -22.07 -32.22 -7.60
CA GLU A 34 -22.19 -31.80 -9.00
C GLU A 34 -22.11 -30.28 -9.17
N GLU A 35 -22.70 -29.52 -8.24
CA GLU A 35 -22.66 -28.05 -8.22
C GLU A 35 -21.28 -27.54 -7.84
N LEU A 36 -20.56 -28.25 -6.96
CA LEU A 36 -19.15 -27.99 -6.64
C LEU A 36 -18.26 -28.15 -7.89
N ARG A 37 -18.43 -29.24 -8.64
CA ARG A 37 -17.67 -29.47 -9.88
C ARG A 37 -17.99 -28.45 -10.96
N ALA A 38 -19.26 -28.05 -11.10
CA ALA A 38 -19.66 -27.00 -12.03
C ALA A 38 -19.02 -25.66 -11.67
N LYS A 39 -19.03 -25.30 -10.38
CA LYS A 39 -18.40 -24.08 -9.88
C LYS A 39 -16.88 -24.10 -10.05
N GLU A 40 -16.21 -25.22 -9.76
CA GLU A 40 -14.77 -25.39 -10.00
C GLU A 40 -14.42 -25.24 -11.48
N GLN A 41 -15.25 -25.78 -12.38
CA GLN A 41 -15.07 -25.64 -13.83
C GLN A 41 -15.26 -24.19 -14.29
N GLU A 42 -16.26 -23.49 -13.77
CA GLU A 42 -16.51 -22.08 -14.04
C GLU A 42 -15.37 -21.19 -13.51
N ASP A 43 -14.93 -21.42 -12.28
CA ASP A 43 -13.81 -20.72 -11.65
C ASP A 43 -12.51 -20.97 -12.42
N PHE A 44 -12.25 -22.22 -12.85
CA PHE A 44 -11.10 -22.56 -13.68
C PHE A 44 -11.14 -21.85 -15.04
N ASN A 45 -12.29 -21.84 -15.71
CA ASN A 45 -12.46 -21.17 -17.00
C ASN A 45 -12.30 -19.64 -16.85
N ALA A 46 -12.86 -19.06 -15.80
CA ALA A 46 -12.74 -17.64 -15.48
C ALA A 46 -11.29 -17.26 -15.17
N GLN A 47 -10.60 -18.02 -14.33
CA GLN A 47 -9.20 -17.82 -14.00
C GLN A 47 -8.31 -17.96 -15.24
N THR A 48 -8.53 -18.99 -16.05
CA THR A 48 -7.80 -19.19 -17.32
C THR A 48 -8.00 -18.00 -18.25
N ARG A 49 -9.25 -17.54 -18.43
CA ARG A 49 -9.57 -16.39 -19.27
C ARG A 49 -8.88 -15.13 -18.77
N GLN A 50 -8.94 -14.87 -17.47
CA GLN A 50 -8.27 -13.73 -16.84
C GLN A 50 -6.75 -13.79 -17.06
N GLN A 51 -6.13 -14.95 -16.86
CA GLN A 51 -4.69 -15.14 -17.05
C GLN A 51 -4.28 -14.92 -18.51
N VAL A 52 -5.02 -15.47 -19.48
CA VAL A 52 -4.75 -15.27 -20.90
C VAL A 52 -4.91 -13.79 -21.28
N ILE A 53 -5.94 -13.11 -20.79
CA ILE A 53 -6.13 -11.68 -21.03
C ILE A 53 -4.95 -10.88 -20.46
N LEU A 54 -4.54 -11.14 -19.21
CA LEU A 54 -3.42 -10.45 -18.58
C LEU A 54 -2.11 -10.67 -19.33
N LEU A 55 -1.84 -11.90 -19.78
CA LEU A 55 -0.63 -12.23 -20.56
C LEU A 55 -0.68 -11.59 -21.96
N ALA A 56 -1.83 -11.62 -22.63
CA ALA A 56 -1.99 -11.01 -23.95
C ALA A 56 -1.80 -9.49 -23.90
N VAL A 57 -2.42 -8.83 -22.91
CA VAL A 57 -2.27 -7.38 -22.69
C VAL A 57 -0.85 -7.03 -22.30
N GLY A 58 -0.25 -7.75 -21.34
CA GLY A 58 1.13 -7.52 -20.92
C GLY A 58 2.14 -7.73 -22.05
N GLY A 59 1.94 -8.78 -22.85
CA GLY A 59 2.75 -9.07 -24.04
C GLY A 59 2.61 -7.97 -25.11
N ALA A 60 1.39 -7.56 -25.43
CA ALA A 60 1.13 -6.50 -26.39
C ALA A 60 1.72 -5.15 -25.95
N LEU A 61 1.61 -4.79 -24.67
CA LEU A 61 2.21 -3.57 -24.13
C LEU A 61 3.74 -3.61 -24.19
N THR A 62 4.35 -4.73 -23.81
CA THR A 62 5.82 -4.89 -23.84
C THR A 62 6.35 -4.86 -25.27
N LEU A 63 5.66 -5.51 -26.21
CA LEU A 63 6.00 -5.43 -27.63
C LEU A 63 5.84 -4.01 -28.16
N GLY A 64 4.72 -3.35 -27.86
CA GLY A 64 4.47 -1.98 -28.27
C GLY A 64 5.57 -1.02 -27.80
N VAL A 65 5.97 -1.12 -26.54
CA VAL A 65 7.09 -0.34 -25.99
C VAL A 65 8.41 -0.72 -26.64
N GLY A 66 8.70 -2.02 -26.83
CA GLY A 66 9.93 -2.50 -27.46
C GLY A 66 10.12 -2.06 -28.92
N LEU A 67 9.04 -1.75 -29.63
CA LEU A 67 9.11 -1.25 -31.02
C LEU A 67 9.56 0.22 -31.13
N VAL A 68 9.34 1.03 -30.08
CA VAL A 68 9.66 2.46 -30.08
C VAL A 68 10.76 2.84 -29.10
N ALA A 69 11.05 2.01 -28.10
CA ALA A 69 12.00 2.33 -27.04
C ALA A 69 13.46 2.01 -27.42
N PRO A 70 14.42 2.86 -27.01
CA PRO A 70 15.85 2.56 -27.17
C PRO A 70 16.29 1.30 -26.40
N ALA A 71 17.39 0.66 -26.80
CA ALA A 71 17.91 -0.53 -26.10
C ALA A 71 18.19 -0.30 -24.61
N SER A 72 18.64 0.91 -24.22
CA SER A 72 18.87 1.30 -22.83
C SER A 72 17.59 1.34 -22.00
N PHE A 73 16.44 1.65 -22.60
CA PHE A 73 15.16 1.65 -21.93
C PHE A 73 14.80 0.25 -21.44
N MET A 74 15.03 -0.78 -22.25
CA MET A 74 14.72 -2.17 -21.86
C MET A 74 15.51 -2.60 -20.62
N GLN A 75 16.78 -2.20 -20.52
CA GLN A 75 17.60 -2.47 -19.33
C GLN A 75 17.02 -1.77 -18.10
N HIS A 76 16.68 -0.48 -18.19
CA HIS A 76 16.07 0.25 -17.07
C HIS A 76 14.69 -0.29 -16.70
N PHE A 77 13.90 -0.74 -17.68
CA PHE A 77 12.58 -1.31 -17.47
C PHE A 77 12.64 -2.64 -16.73
N ILE A 78 13.57 -3.54 -17.09
CA ILE A 78 13.81 -4.78 -16.36
C ILE A 78 14.19 -4.49 -14.91
N VAL A 79 15.14 -3.57 -14.68
CA VAL A 79 15.54 -3.17 -13.33
C VAL A 79 14.37 -2.58 -12.55
N PHE A 80 13.52 -1.77 -13.18
CA PHE A 80 12.32 -1.23 -12.58
C PHE A 80 11.33 -2.32 -12.13
N VAL A 81 11.01 -3.27 -13.01
CA VAL A 81 10.09 -4.39 -12.68
C VAL A 81 10.65 -5.25 -11.54
N LEU A 82 11.94 -5.57 -11.57
CA LEU A 82 12.60 -6.32 -10.51
C LEU A 82 12.61 -5.54 -9.18
N ALA A 83 12.83 -4.22 -9.22
CA ALA A 83 12.78 -3.37 -8.04
C ALA A 83 11.38 -3.31 -7.42
N VAL A 84 10.31 -3.31 -8.23
CA VAL A 84 8.92 -3.40 -7.74
C VAL A 84 8.69 -4.73 -7.03
N PHE A 85 9.15 -5.84 -7.61
CA PHE A 85 9.03 -7.17 -6.98
C PHE A 85 9.78 -7.23 -5.64
N VAL A 86 11.03 -6.73 -5.60
CA VAL A 86 11.81 -6.64 -4.37
C VAL A 86 11.11 -5.76 -3.33
N GLY A 87 10.59 -4.59 -3.74
CA GLY A 87 9.87 -3.68 -2.84
C GLY A 87 8.63 -4.33 -2.21
N PHE A 88 7.85 -5.05 -3.01
CA PHE A 88 6.71 -5.83 -2.52
C PHE A 88 7.15 -6.87 -1.46
N GLN A 89 8.17 -7.67 -1.78
CA GLN A 89 8.65 -8.73 -0.90
C GLN A 89 9.20 -8.20 0.43
N VAL A 90 9.87 -7.04 0.40
CA VAL A 90 10.44 -6.40 1.58
C VAL A 90 9.35 -5.83 2.50
N ILE A 91 8.28 -5.27 1.94
CA ILE A 91 7.21 -4.63 2.74
C ILE A 91 6.19 -5.65 3.27
N TRP A 92 5.95 -6.75 2.55
CA TRP A 92 4.89 -7.73 2.87
C TRP A 92 5.00 -8.33 4.28
N ASN A 93 6.21 -8.48 4.82
CA ASN A 93 6.47 -9.13 6.11
C ASN A 93 6.84 -8.15 7.23
N VAL A 94 6.49 -6.87 7.09
CA VAL A 94 6.72 -5.87 8.15
C VAL A 94 5.75 -6.09 9.32
N SER A 95 6.28 -6.05 10.55
CA SER A 95 5.46 -6.11 11.77
C SER A 95 4.45 -4.95 11.82
N HIS A 96 3.23 -5.22 12.29
CA HIS A 96 2.15 -4.23 12.34
C HIS A 96 2.52 -2.97 13.15
N ALA A 97 3.33 -3.14 14.20
CA ALA A 97 3.83 -2.02 15.01
C ALA A 97 4.76 -1.07 14.25
N LEU A 98 5.31 -1.50 13.11
CA LEU A 98 6.29 -0.77 12.31
C LEU A 98 5.69 -0.09 11.07
N HIS A 99 4.38 -0.20 10.79
CA HIS A 99 3.80 0.48 9.62
C HIS A 99 3.96 2.00 9.66
N THR A 100 3.79 2.62 10.83
CA THR A 100 3.98 4.08 10.98
C THR A 100 5.45 4.50 10.81
N PRO A 101 6.44 3.83 11.46
CA PRO A 101 7.85 4.02 11.14
C PRO A 101 8.18 3.78 9.66
N LEU A 102 7.60 2.75 9.03
CA LEU A 102 7.83 2.43 7.62
C LEU A 102 7.31 3.55 6.69
N MET A 103 6.16 4.15 7.02
CA MET A 103 5.64 5.32 6.30
C MET A 103 6.62 6.50 6.40
N ALA A 104 7.20 6.75 7.58
CA ALA A 104 8.18 7.81 7.75
C ALA A 104 9.47 7.56 6.94
N VAL A 105 9.96 6.31 6.93
CA VAL A 105 11.15 5.92 6.13
C VAL A 105 10.90 6.06 4.64
N THR A 106 9.76 5.57 4.15
CA THR A 106 9.43 5.65 2.71
C THR A 106 9.28 7.10 2.24
N ASN A 107 8.76 7.99 3.09
CA ASN A 107 8.79 9.43 2.82
C ASN A 107 10.22 9.96 2.70
N ALA A 108 11.11 9.62 3.64
CA ALA A 108 12.52 10.03 3.56
C ALA A 108 13.21 9.52 2.28
N ILE A 109 13.01 8.25 1.92
CA ILE A 109 13.58 7.61 0.72
C ILE A 109 13.05 8.24 -0.57
N SER A 110 11.79 8.68 -0.59
CA SER A 110 11.20 9.36 -1.77
C SER A 110 11.99 10.61 -2.20
N SER A 111 12.80 11.16 -1.30
CA SER A 111 13.69 12.30 -1.57
C SER A 111 14.87 11.98 -2.50
N ILE A 112 14.95 10.77 -3.07
CA ILE A 112 15.89 10.40 -4.14
C ILE A 112 15.83 11.36 -5.35
N ILE A 113 14.72 12.10 -5.50
CA ILE A 113 14.57 13.21 -6.45
C ILE A 113 15.69 14.26 -6.35
N ILE A 114 16.39 14.34 -5.21
CA ILE A 114 17.57 15.21 -5.04
C ILE A 114 18.63 14.94 -6.11
N LEU A 115 18.79 13.69 -6.56
CA LEU A 115 19.74 13.33 -7.61
C LEU A 115 19.39 14.04 -8.93
N GLY A 116 18.11 14.08 -9.29
CA GLY A 116 17.65 14.79 -10.47
C GLY A 116 17.89 16.30 -10.38
N ALA A 117 17.69 16.88 -9.20
CA ALA A 117 17.96 18.30 -8.97
C ALA A 117 19.47 18.62 -9.04
N LEU A 118 20.32 17.78 -8.47
CA LEU A 118 21.79 17.94 -8.52
C LEU A 118 22.32 17.91 -9.96
N MET A 119 21.76 17.07 -10.83
CA MET A 119 22.12 17.03 -12.25
C MET A 119 21.82 18.35 -12.99
N GLN A 120 20.88 19.17 -12.49
CA GLN A 120 20.44 20.42 -13.14
C GLN A 120 21.15 21.67 -12.64
N ILE A 121 21.96 21.58 -11.57
CA ILE A 121 22.69 22.73 -11.00
C ILE A 121 23.64 23.38 -12.01
N GLY A 122 24.20 22.61 -12.95
CA GLY A 122 25.10 23.11 -13.98
C GLY A 122 24.42 23.64 -15.25
N SER A 123 23.10 23.83 -15.26
CA SER A 123 22.38 24.25 -16.46
C SER A 123 22.73 25.69 -16.89
N GLY A 124 22.68 26.00 -18.19
CA GLY A 124 22.92 27.35 -18.69
C GLY A 124 21.76 28.35 -18.46
N SER A 125 20.64 27.90 -17.88
CA SER A 125 19.46 28.73 -17.65
C SER A 125 19.35 29.09 -16.17
N LEU A 126 19.37 30.38 -15.86
CA LEU A 126 19.23 30.88 -14.49
C LEU A 126 17.95 30.37 -13.82
N LEU A 127 16.84 30.27 -14.57
CA LEU A 127 15.58 29.74 -14.06
C LEU A 127 15.72 28.27 -13.62
N VAL A 128 16.39 27.45 -14.42
CA VAL A 128 16.60 26.02 -14.12
C VAL A 128 17.53 25.86 -12.91
N ILE A 129 18.58 26.68 -12.80
CA ILE A 129 19.45 26.70 -11.61
C ILE A 129 18.65 27.03 -10.35
N LEU A 130 17.79 28.05 -10.40
CA LEU A 130 16.96 28.45 -9.25
C LEU A 130 15.99 27.34 -8.84
N LEU A 131 15.32 26.71 -9.81
CA LEU A 131 14.43 25.58 -9.54
C LEU A 131 15.17 24.36 -9.00
N ALA A 132 16.38 24.08 -9.51
CA ALA A 132 17.25 23.02 -9.01
C ALA A 132 17.68 23.28 -7.56
N ALA A 133 18.13 24.50 -7.26
CA ALA A 133 18.51 24.90 -5.90
C ALA A 133 17.34 24.77 -4.91
N LEU A 134 16.14 25.22 -5.29
CA LEU A 134 14.94 25.06 -4.47
C LEU A 134 14.57 23.58 -4.28
N SER A 135 14.68 22.78 -5.34
CA SER A 135 14.41 21.34 -5.27
C SER A 135 15.39 20.61 -4.34
N VAL A 136 16.68 20.95 -4.38
CA VAL A 136 17.68 20.42 -3.44
C VAL A 136 17.36 20.83 -2.01
N PHE A 137 16.98 22.09 -1.78
CA PHE A 137 16.62 22.58 -0.45
C PHE A 137 15.41 21.83 0.12
N MET A 138 14.33 21.69 -0.66
CA MET A 138 13.11 20.97 -0.26
C MET A 138 13.36 19.48 -0.04
N ALA A 139 14.12 18.84 -0.94
CA ALA A 139 14.49 17.44 -0.78
C ALA A 139 15.36 17.24 0.48
N GLY A 140 16.28 18.17 0.76
CA GLY A 140 17.08 18.18 1.98
C GLY A 140 16.21 18.19 3.25
N ILE A 141 15.21 19.08 3.32
CA ILE A 141 14.26 19.12 4.45
C ILE A 141 13.58 17.76 4.65
N ASN A 142 13.11 17.14 3.57
CA ASN A 142 12.45 15.84 3.64
C ASN A 142 13.42 14.72 4.10
N ILE A 143 14.64 14.68 3.57
CA ILE A 143 15.68 13.73 4.01
C ILE A 143 15.92 13.86 5.52
N PHE A 144 16.29 15.06 5.98
CA PHE A 144 16.64 15.26 7.39
C PHE A 144 15.43 15.05 8.31
N GLY A 145 14.27 15.61 7.95
CA GLY A 145 13.05 15.47 8.73
C GLY A 145 12.59 14.01 8.81
N GLY A 146 12.52 13.33 7.68
CA GLY A 146 12.06 11.94 7.58
C GLY A 146 12.95 10.97 8.35
N PHE A 147 14.28 11.07 8.22
CA PHE A 147 15.20 10.21 8.97
C PHE A 147 15.24 10.54 10.47
N LEU A 148 15.15 11.82 10.85
CA LEU A 148 15.12 12.21 12.27
C LEU A 148 13.85 11.69 12.97
N VAL A 149 12.68 11.83 12.33
CA VAL A 149 11.41 11.34 12.86
C VAL A 149 11.41 9.82 12.94
N THR A 150 11.87 9.13 11.88
CA THR A 150 12.03 7.67 11.89
C THR A 150 12.89 7.22 13.07
N ARG A 151 14.06 7.84 13.26
CA ARG A 151 14.99 7.50 14.35
C ARG A 151 14.31 7.64 15.71
N ARG A 152 13.56 8.73 15.91
CA ARG A 152 12.79 8.96 17.15
C ARG A 152 11.72 7.88 17.34
N MET A 153 11.00 7.51 16.28
CA MET A 153 9.97 6.46 16.34
C MET A 153 10.57 5.10 16.70
N LEU A 154 11.67 4.71 16.06
CA LEU A 154 12.33 3.43 16.32
C LEU A 154 12.97 3.37 17.73
N ALA A 155 13.47 4.50 18.24
CA ALA A 155 14.02 4.57 19.60
C ALA A 155 12.95 4.26 20.68
N MET A 156 11.67 4.52 20.42
CA MET A 156 10.58 4.18 21.36
C MET A 156 10.34 2.67 21.51
N PHE A 157 10.88 1.85 20.59
CA PHE A 157 10.80 0.38 20.66
C PHE A 157 12.04 -0.26 21.29
N GLN A 158 13.08 0.52 21.58
CA GLN A 158 14.25 0.02 22.29
C GLN A 158 13.89 -0.13 23.77
N LYS A 159 13.99 -1.35 24.31
CA LYS A 159 13.93 -1.55 25.76
C LYS A 159 15.07 -0.78 26.40
N SER A 160 14.74 0.02 27.41
CA SER A 160 15.69 0.60 28.37
C SER A 160 16.48 -0.48 29.09
#